data_AF-A0A9E2XW50-F1
#
_entry.id   AF-A0A9E2XW50-F1
#
_cell.length_a   1.000
_cell.length_b   1.000
_cell.length_c   1.000
_cell.angle_alpha   90.00
_cell.angle_beta   90.00
_cell.angle_gamma   90.00
#
_symmetry.space_group_name_H-M   'P 1'
#
loop_
_entity.id
_entity.type
_entity.pdbx_description
1 polymer ?
#
loop_
_entity_poly.entity_id
_entity_poly.type
_entity_poly.pdbx_seq_one_letter_code
_entity_poly.pdbx_strand_id
1 'polypeptide(L)'
;MADGKLTQFGTAVGTGRRNARRSALPPIDPRRAPGSVAELPSRAPENVPLVDAAPPDPAARPAAATGVAVGVATIREALRSMPASPGVYRMLDRRGDALYVGKARSLKSRVQNYAHPAGLSNRLRRMIAETAAMDVVVTHTEAEALLLECNLIKRLMPRYNVLLRDDKSFPFIHLTAGHDFPQLTKYRGARTKEGSYFGPFASAGSVNRTLVTLQKAFLLRSCSDSVFATRARPCLLYQIKRCSAPCVGHISREDYAGLIEQAHTFLSGRSDDVQQRLAAEMEGAANALDFEAAALVRDRIRALSLVQGHQDIHIAGVVDADVIAAHQDGGQTCVQVFFFRGGQNWGNRAYFPSHDR
;
A
#
# COMPACT_ATOMS: atom_id res chain seq x y z
N MET A 1 5.21 64.38 27.83
CA MET A 1 4.29 64.98 26.85
C MET A 1 4.20 63.97 25.71
N ALA A 2 3.21 63.08 25.82
CA ALA A 2 1.92 63.15 25.10
C ALA A 2 2.09 62.51 23.71
N ASP A 3 1.52 61.32 23.51
CA ASP A 3 0.24 61.12 22.79
C ASP A 3 0.35 61.59 21.34
N GLY A 4 0.10 60.79 20.31
CA GLY A 4 -1.01 59.87 20.13
C GLY A 4 -1.64 60.18 18.76
N LYS A 5 -2.14 59.12 18.09
CA LYS A 5 -3.31 59.07 17.17
C LYS A 5 -3.72 60.34 16.40
N LEU A 6 -3.96 60.26 15.09
CA LEU A 6 -5.25 60.03 14.37
C LEU A 6 -4.93 60.48 12.90
N THR A 7 -5.55 60.10 11.78
CA THR A 7 -6.98 60.07 11.46
C THR A 7 -7.20 59.45 10.07
N GLN A 8 -8.37 58.83 9.89
CA GLN A 8 -8.99 58.45 8.62
C GLN A 8 -9.53 59.66 7.83
N PHE A 9 -9.59 59.55 6.50
CA PHE A 9 -10.61 60.06 5.55
C PHE A 9 -10.37 59.29 4.22
N GLY A 10 -11.29 58.84 3.36
CA GLY A 10 -12.73 58.98 3.20
C GLY A 10 -13.06 58.72 1.71
N THR A 11 -13.74 57.60 1.42
CA THR A 11 -14.77 57.33 0.37
C THR A 11 -14.79 58.06 -1.01
N ALA A 12 -14.86 57.27 -2.10
CA ALA A 12 -15.85 57.34 -3.23
C ALA A 12 -15.56 56.21 -4.26
N VAL A 13 -16.32 55.11 -4.34
CA VAL A 13 -17.53 54.83 -5.17
C VAL A 13 -17.31 54.95 -6.69
N GLY A 14 -17.45 53.82 -7.41
CA GLY A 14 -17.47 53.79 -8.88
C GLY A 14 -17.41 52.40 -9.56
N THR A 15 -18.47 51.61 -9.39
CA THR A 15 -19.07 50.61 -10.32
C THR A 15 -18.26 49.93 -11.44
N GLY A 16 -18.25 48.59 -11.45
CA GLY A 16 -17.92 47.79 -12.64
C GLY A 16 -18.04 46.27 -12.43
N ARG A 17 -19.25 45.71 -12.63
CA ARG A 17 -19.56 44.27 -12.59
C ARG A 17 -18.73 43.45 -13.60
N ARG A 18 -18.11 42.34 -13.16
CA ARG A 18 -18.03 41.06 -13.92
C ARG A 18 -18.04 39.85 -12.97
N ASN A 19 -19.06 39.02 -13.16
CA ASN A 19 -19.34 37.77 -12.45
C ASN A 19 -18.31 36.68 -12.81
N ALA A 20 -17.63 36.12 -11.82
CA ALA A 20 -17.03 34.79 -11.88
C ALA A 20 -17.95 33.81 -11.16
N ARG A 21 -18.65 32.94 -11.90
CA ARG A 21 -19.38 31.81 -11.30
C ARG A 21 -18.37 30.73 -10.91
N ARG A 22 -17.99 30.70 -9.63
CA ARG A 22 -17.48 29.49 -8.97
C ARG A 22 -18.67 28.62 -8.59
N SER A 23 -18.77 27.41 -9.16
CA SER A 23 -19.71 26.40 -8.67
C SER A 23 -19.10 25.76 -7.43
N ALA A 24 -19.64 26.09 -6.25
CA ALA A 24 -19.30 25.44 -4.99
C ALA A 24 -19.98 24.07 -4.92
N LEU A 25 -19.23 23.03 -4.57
CA LEU A 25 -19.78 21.74 -4.13
C LEU A 25 -20.52 21.94 -2.80
N PRO A 26 -21.66 21.29 -2.55
CA PRO A 26 -22.40 21.45 -1.31
C PRO A 26 -21.66 20.76 -0.14
N PRO A 27 -21.85 21.26 1.10
CA PRO A 27 -21.22 20.66 2.28
C PRO A 27 -21.83 19.29 2.61
N ILE A 28 -20.97 18.34 2.96
CA ILE A 28 -21.34 16.99 3.38
C ILE A 28 -21.86 17.05 4.82
N ASP A 29 -23.10 16.61 5.05
CA ASP A 29 -23.71 16.53 6.37
C ASP A 29 -23.15 15.34 7.16
N PRO A 30 -22.49 15.56 8.32
CA PRO A 30 -21.86 14.50 9.11
C PRO A 30 -22.85 13.60 9.89
N ARG A 31 -24.17 13.79 9.75
CA ARG A 31 -25.18 12.95 10.43
C ARG A 31 -25.87 11.92 9.52
N ARG A 32 -25.47 11.80 8.24
CA ARG A 32 -26.06 10.83 7.31
C ARG A 32 -25.32 9.50 7.38
N ALA A 33 -25.89 8.54 8.11
CA ALA A 33 -25.37 7.17 8.18
C ALA A 33 -25.27 6.54 6.76
N PRO A 34 -24.21 5.76 6.46
CA PRO A 34 -24.14 5.01 5.21
C PRO A 34 -25.24 3.93 5.21
N GLY A 35 -26.04 3.93 4.15
CA GLY A 35 -27.06 2.90 3.91
C GLY A 35 -26.44 1.51 3.91
N SER A 36 -27.13 0.57 4.55
CA SER A 36 -26.79 -0.85 4.67
C SER A 36 -26.33 -1.45 3.35
N VAL A 37 -25.17 -2.12 3.38
CA VAL A 37 -24.74 -3.07 2.36
C VAL A 37 -25.83 -4.14 2.24
N ALA A 38 -26.51 -4.20 1.11
CA ALA A 38 -27.51 -5.24 0.87
C ALA A 38 -26.77 -6.58 0.70
N GLU A 39 -26.94 -7.45 1.69
CA GLU A 39 -26.49 -8.84 1.66
C GLU A 39 -27.26 -9.58 0.56
N LEU A 40 -26.55 -10.05 -0.48
CA LEU A 40 -27.15 -10.86 -1.54
C LEU A 40 -27.62 -12.20 -0.96
N PRO A 41 -28.83 -12.68 -1.31
CA PRO A 41 -29.39 -13.89 -0.72
C PRO A 41 -28.59 -15.15 -1.09
N SER A 42 -28.28 -15.94 -0.06
CA SER A 42 -27.62 -17.24 -0.14
C SER A 42 -28.55 -18.32 -0.69
N ARG A 43 -28.57 -18.49 -2.01
CA ARG A 43 -29.02 -19.74 -2.63
C ARG A 43 -27.95 -20.22 -3.61
N ALA A 44 -27.21 -21.24 -3.19
CA ALA A 44 -26.34 -22.01 -4.05
C ALA A 44 -27.20 -22.77 -5.08
N PRO A 45 -26.92 -22.67 -6.39
CA PRO A 45 -27.34 -23.70 -7.30
C PRO A 45 -26.39 -24.90 -7.18
N GLU A 46 -26.99 -26.08 -7.03
CA GLU A 46 -26.32 -27.38 -7.05
C GLU A 46 -25.58 -27.62 -8.37
N ASN A 47 -24.40 -28.24 -8.27
CA ASN A 47 -23.63 -28.93 -9.31
C ASN A 47 -23.67 -28.32 -10.73
N VAL A 48 -22.77 -27.36 -10.98
CA VAL A 48 -22.27 -27.09 -12.34
C VAL A 48 -20.90 -27.77 -12.45
N PRO A 49 -20.68 -28.72 -13.39
CA PRO A 49 -19.36 -29.33 -13.57
C PRO A 49 -18.34 -28.23 -13.93
N LEU A 50 -17.16 -28.26 -13.30
CA LEU A 50 -15.99 -27.54 -13.81
C LEU A 50 -15.65 -28.11 -15.19
N VAL A 51 -16.18 -27.51 -16.24
CA VAL A 51 -15.61 -27.65 -17.57
C VAL A 51 -14.30 -26.87 -17.57
N ASP A 52 -13.21 -27.56 -17.89
CA ASP A 52 -11.93 -26.97 -18.28
C ASP A 52 -12.16 -26.05 -19.50
N ALA A 53 -12.61 -24.83 -19.23
CA ALA A 53 -12.77 -23.81 -20.23
C ALA A 53 -11.38 -23.30 -20.61
N ALA A 54 -10.88 -23.79 -21.73
CA ALA A 54 -9.84 -23.12 -22.50
C ALA A 54 -10.17 -21.61 -22.57
N PRO A 55 -9.18 -20.73 -22.42
CA PRO A 55 -9.42 -19.30 -22.32
C PRO A 55 -10.22 -18.81 -23.54
N PRO A 56 -11.36 -18.11 -23.36
CA PRO A 56 -12.09 -17.57 -24.48
C PRO A 56 -11.22 -16.56 -25.23
N ASP A 57 -11.24 -16.70 -26.55
CA ASP A 57 -10.51 -15.91 -27.54
C ASP A 57 -10.69 -14.39 -27.27
N PRO A 58 -9.60 -13.61 -27.10
CA PRO A 58 -9.72 -12.18 -26.88
C PRO A 58 -10.28 -11.54 -28.15
N ALA A 59 -11.57 -11.19 -28.12
CA ALA A 59 -12.24 -10.38 -29.13
C ALA A 59 -11.28 -9.28 -29.62
N ALA A 60 -10.94 -9.39 -30.91
CA ALA A 60 -9.85 -8.67 -31.54
C ALA A 60 -10.02 -7.16 -31.37
N ARG A 61 -9.10 -6.53 -30.64
CA ARG A 61 -8.85 -5.10 -30.79
C ARG A 61 -8.50 -4.84 -32.27
N PRO A 62 -9.12 -3.85 -32.93
CA PRO A 62 -8.92 -3.63 -34.36
C PRO A 62 -7.43 -3.46 -34.69
N ALA A 63 -6.98 -4.10 -35.77
CA ALA A 63 -5.59 -4.14 -36.22
C ALA A 63 -5.09 -2.74 -36.65
N ALA A 64 -4.66 -1.93 -35.69
CA ALA A 64 -4.06 -0.62 -35.95
C ALA A 64 -2.60 -0.77 -36.43
N ALA A 65 -2.19 0.08 -37.38
CA ALA A 65 -0.87 0.12 -38.01
C ALA A 65 0.31 0.09 -37.03
N THR A 66 1.46 -0.44 -37.45
CA THR A 66 2.69 -0.58 -36.62
C THR A 66 3.64 0.56 -36.94
N GLY A 67 4.29 1.12 -35.93
CA GLY A 67 5.30 2.15 -36.14
C GLY A 67 5.36 3.15 -34.99
N VAL A 68 6.52 3.82 -34.87
CA VAL A 68 6.78 4.79 -33.80
C VAL A 68 5.70 5.87 -33.75
N ALA A 69 5.20 6.34 -34.90
CA ALA A 69 4.16 7.36 -34.96
C ALA A 69 2.82 6.90 -34.33
N VAL A 70 2.41 5.65 -34.59
CA VAL A 70 1.18 5.07 -34.03
C VAL A 70 1.33 4.87 -32.53
N GLY A 71 2.46 4.30 -32.09
CA GLY A 71 2.75 4.15 -30.67
C GLY A 71 2.77 5.47 -29.91
N VAL A 72 3.37 6.51 -30.48
CA VAL A 72 3.34 7.87 -29.90
C VAL A 72 1.92 8.42 -29.83
N ALA A 73 1.09 8.20 -30.84
CA ALA A 73 -0.32 8.61 -30.82
C ALA A 73 -1.09 7.91 -29.69
N THR A 74 -0.92 6.60 -29.51
CA THR A 74 -1.50 5.83 -28.41
C THR A 74 -1.07 6.37 -27.04
N ILE A 75 0.22 6.66 -26.88
CA ILE A 75 0.75 7.23 -25.63
C ILE A 75 0.16 8.63 -25.37
N ARG A 76 0.03 9.47 -26.40
CA ARG A 76 -0.59 10.80 -26.29
C ARG A 76 -2.06 10.73 -25.92
N GLU A 77 -2.79 9.74 -26.41
CA GLU A 77 -4.18 9.54 -26.02
C GLU A 77 -4.28 9.17 -24.55
N ALA A 78 -3.50 8.17 -24.11
CA ALA A 78 -3.46 7.76 -22.70
C ALA A 78 -3.06 8.90 -21.75
N LEU A 79 -2.21 9.84 -22.19
CA LEU A 79 -1.79 11.01 -21.41
C LEU A 79 -2.93 11.98 -21.09
N ARG A 80 -4.02 12.00 -21.87
CA ARG A 80 -5.14 12.94 -21.64
C ARG A 80 -5.87 12.66 -20.34
N SER A 81 -6.03 11.38 -19.99
CA SER A 81 -6.70 10.92 -18.77
C SER A 81 -5.75 10.59 -17.62
N MET A 82 -4.42 10.75 -17.81
CA MET A 82 -3.43 10.30 -16.84
C MET A 82 -3.24 11.30 -15.68
N PRO A 83 -3.37 10.85 -14.41
CA PRO A 83 -3.20 11.72 -13.26
C PRO A 83 -1.73 12.03 -12.97
N ALA A 84 -1.50 13.11 -12.22
CA ALA A 84 -0.19 13.48 -11.67
C ALA A 84 0.04 12.86 -10.28
N SER A 85 -0.27 11.56 -10.16
CA SER A 85 -0.18 10.77 -8.93
C SER A 85 0.85 9.64 -9.07
N PRO A 86 1.29 9.02 -7.96
CA PRO A 86 2.11 7.83 -8.02
C PRO A 86 1.33 6.63 -8.56
N GLY A 87 2.04 5.70 -9.19
CA GLY A 87 1.44 4.48 -9.69
C GLY A 87 2.33 3.70 -10.64
N VAL A 88 1.75 2.68 -11.26
CA VAL A 88 2.41 1.79 -12.21
C VAL A 88 1.68 1.84 -13.55
N TYR A 89 2.44 1.99 -14.64
CA TYR A 89 1.92 1.93 -16.00
C TYR A 89 2.44 0.68 -16.72
N ARG A 90 1.63 0.17 -17.65
CA ARG A 90 1.99 -0.92 -18.55
C ARG A 90 1.81 -0.47 -19.99
N MET A 91 2.80 -0.77 -20.83
CA MET A 91 2.66 -0.69 -22.28
C MET A 91 2.35 -2.08 -22.79
N LEU A 92 1.27 -2.21 -23.56
CA LEU A 92 0.76 -3.48 -24.05
C LEU A 92 0.91 -3.56 -25.56
N ASP A 93 1.16 -4.76 -26.07
CA ASP A 93 1.11 -5.04 -27.51
C ASP A 93 -0.34 -5.22 -27.99
N ARG A 94 -0.49 -5.54 -29.28
CA ARG A 94 -1.80 -5.77 -29.91
C ARG A 94 -2.56 -6.97 -29.35
N ARG A 95 -1.85 -7.98 -28.83
CA ARG A 95 -2.44 -9.18 -28.22
C ARG A 95 -2.84 -8.90 -26.77
N GLY A 96 -2.42 -7.76 -26.21
CA GLY A 96 -2.64 -7.39 -24.82
C GLY A 96 -1.51 -7.83 -23.89
N ASP A 97 -0.41 -8.37 -24.43
CA ASP A 97 0.74 -8.80 -23.64
C ASP A 97 1.56 -7.60 -23.19
N ALA A 98 2.09 -7.65 -21.96
CA ALA A 98 2.90 -6.56 -21.42
C ALA A 98 4.27 -6.49 -22.11
N LEU A 99 4.50 -5.40 -22.84
CA LEU A 99 5.79 -5.06 -23.43
C LEU A 99 6.73 -4.48 -22.37
N TYR A 100 6.20 -3.60 -21.51
CA TYR A 100 6.95 -2.89 -20.49
C TYR A 100 6.08 -2.54 -19.29
N VAL A 101 6.65 -2.60 -18.10
CA VAL A 101 6.05 -2.15 -16.84
C VAL A 101 6.97 -1.12 -16.20
N GLY A 102 6.43 0.00 -15.73
CA GLY A 102 7.23 1.01 -15.02
C GLY A 102 6.46 1.69 -13.90
N LYS A 103 7.16 2.07 -12.82
CA LYS A 103 6.63 2.94 -11.75
C LYS A 103 6.88 4.41 -12.02
N ALA A 104 6.07 5.26 -11.43
CA ALA A 104 6.24 6.71 -11.45
C ALA A 104 5.80 7.36 -10.13
N ARG A 105 6.47 8.46 -9.74
CA ARG A 105 5.94 9.41 -8.73
C ARG A 105 4.82 10.28 -9.29
N SER A 106 4.94 10.63 -10.57
CA SER A 106 3.92 11.30 -11.37
C SER A 106 3.79 10.54 -12.68
N LEU A 107 2.69 9.80 -12.83
CA LEU A 107 2.40 9.01 -14.02
C LEU A 107 2.43 9.88 -15.28
N LYS A 108 1.73 11.02 -15.26
CA LYS A 108 1.70 11.98 -16.38
C LYS A 108 3.09 12.43 -16.81
N SER A 109 3.92 12.89 -15.86
CA SER A 109 5.27 13.39 -16.16
C SER A 109 6.19 12.28 -16.69
N ARG A 110 6.07 11.07 -16.14
CA ARG A 110 6.90 9.92 -16.57
C ARG A 110 6.53 9.46 -17.97
N VAL A 111 5.23 9.35 -18.27
CA VAL A 111 4.74 8.85 -19.55
C VAL A 111 4.94 9.88 -20.67
N GLN A 112 4.88 11.18 -20.35
CA GLN A 112 5.13 12.26 -21.31
C GLN A 112 6.50 12.14 -22.00
N ASN A 113 7.52 11.62 -21.31
CA ASN A 113 8.84 11.39 -21.89
C ASN A 113 8.80 10.43 -23.10
N TYR A 114 7.90 9.44 -23.09
CA TYR A 114 7.76 8.49 -24.19
C TYR A 114 7.05 9.08 -25.42
N ALA A 115 6.35 10.21 -25.27
CA ALA A 115 5.71 10.92 -26.39
C ALA A 115 6.72 11.70 -27.26
N HIS A 116 7.99 11.77 -26.83
CA HIS A 116 9.09 12.48 -27.50
C HIS A 116 10.27 11.53 -27.78
N PRO A 117 10.18 10.66 -28.80
CA PRO A 117 11.13 9.55 -29.01
C PRO A 117 12.54 9.97 -29.48
N ALA A 118 12.76 11.24 -29.85
CA ALA A 118 14.03 11.72 -30.43
C ALA A 118 15.25 11.53 -29.51
N GLY A 119 15.06 11.51 -28.19
CA GLY A 119 16.12 11.30 -27.19
C GLY A 119 16.17 9.90 -26.57
N LEU A 120 15.35 8.96 -27.07
CA LEU A 120 15.22 7.63 -26.46
C LEU A 120 16.12 6.60 -27.13
N SER A 121 16.58 5.61 -26.35
CA SER A 121 17.38 4.50 -26.86
C SER A 121 16.63 3.68 -27.91
N ASN A 122 17.37 2.99 -28.79
CA ASN A 122 16.78 2.10 -29.81
C ASN A 122 15.78 1.10 -29.23
N ARG A 123 16.09 0.55 -28.05
CA ARG A 123 15.21 -0.35 -27.31
C ARG A 123 13.86 0.31 -27.00
N LEU A 124 13.87 1.50 -26.41
CA LEU A 124 12.65 2.21 -26.04
C LEU A 124 11.86 2.68 -27.27
N ARG A 125 12.54 3.05 -28.35
CA ARG A 125 11.89 3.39 -29.62
C ARG A 125 11.16 2.19 -30.22
N ARG A 126 11.74 0.99 -30.16
CA ARG A 126 11.08 -0.26 -30.61
C ARG A 126 9.89 -0.61 -29.72
N MET A 127 10.05 -0.52 -28.40
CA MET A 127 8.95 -0.70 -27.45
C MET A 127 7.78 0.21 -27.78
N ILE A 128 8.03 1.52 -27.98
CA ILE A 128 6.99 2.48 -28.37
C ILE A 128 6.33 2.07 -29.68
N ALA A 129 7.10 1.65 -30.70
CA ALA A 129 6.54 1.25 -31.99
C ALA A 129 5.60 0.05 -31.93
N GLU A 130 5.76 -0.82 -30.93
CA GLU A 130 4.93 -2.00 -30.67
C GLU A 130 3.74 -1.72 -29.71
N THR A 131 3.77 -0.61 -28.98
CA THR A 131 2.71 -0.24 -28.04
C THR A 131 1.38 0.02 -28.75
N ALA A 132 0.40 -0.85 -28.49
CA ALA A 132 -0.96 -0.73 -28.99
C ALA A 132 -1.94 -0.18 -27.94
N ALA A 133 -1.63 -0.35 -26.65
CA ALA A 133 -2.43 0.19 -25.56
C ALA A 133 -1.57 0.50 -24.33
N MET A 134 -2.12 1.32 -23.42
CA MET A 134 -1.53 1.59 -22.11
C MET A 134 -2.55 1.34 -21.00
N ASP A 135 -2.09 0.68 -19.95
CA ASP A 135 -2.84 0.51 -18.70
C ASP A 135 -2.15 1.23 -17.57
N VAL A 136 -2.92 1.74 -16.62
CA VAL A 136 -2.41 2.47 -15.45
C VAL A 136 -3.13 2.00 -14.18
N VAL A 137 -2.36 1.79 -13.12
CA VAL A 137 -2.86 1.62 -11.76
C VAL A 137 -2.30 2.75 -10.91
N VAL A 138 -3.18 3.57 -10.38
CA VAL A 138 -2.83 4.61 -9.42
C VAL A 138 -2.65 3.96 -8.05
N THR A 139 -1.60 4.36 -7.33
CA THR A 139 -1.36 3.95 -5.94
C THR A 139 -1.41 5.17 -5.02
N HIS A 140 -1.56 4.95 -3.72
CA HIS A 140 -1.53 6.04 -2.75
C HIS A 140 -0.11 6.54 -2.51
N THR A 141 0.86 5.61 -2.51
CA THR A 141 2.26 5.92 -2.21
C THR A 141 3.22 5.45 -3.30
N GLU A 142 4.43 6.03 -3.33
CA GLU A 142 5.53 5.54 -4.19
C GLU A 142 5.98 4.13 -3.78
N ALA A 143 5.85 3.79 -2.49
CA ALA A 143 6.22 2.49 -1.96
C ALA A 143 5.30 1.38 -2.52
N GLU A 144 3.99 1.61 -2.54
CA GLU A 144 3.03 0.73 -3.22
C GLU A 144 3.33 0.60 -4.72
N ALA A 145 3.62 1.71 -5.40
CA ALA A 145 3.95 1.68 -6.82
C ALA A 145 5.18 0.80 -7.09
N LEU A 146 6.22 0.89 -6.25
CA LEU A 146 7.41 0.05 -6.36
C LEU A 146 7.09 -1.44 -6.15
N LEU A 147 6.29 -1.76 -5.12
CA LEU A 147 5.92 -3.15 -4.84
C LEU A 147 5.07 -3.74 -5.97
N LEU A 148 4.07 -3.00 -6.45
CA LEU A 148 3.22 -3.41 -7.54
C LEU A 148 4.01 -3.57 -8.85
N GLU A 149 4.92 -2.66 -9.17
CA GLU A 149 5.80 -2.76 -10.34
C GLU A 149 6.62 -4.05 -10.30
N CYS A 150 7.30 -4.33 -9.19
CA CYS A 150 8.10 -5.54 -9.07
C CYS A 150 7.25 -6.81 -9.17
N ASN A 151 6.05 -6.84 -8.57
CA ASN A 151 5.13 -7.97 -8.70
C ASN A 151 4.70 -8.18 -10.15
N LEU A 152 4.34 -7.10 -10.86
CA LEU A 152 3.95 -7.16 -12.27
C LEU A 152 5.10 -7.59 -13.18
N ILE A 153 6.33 -7.10 -12.95
CA ILE A 153 7.51 -7.52 -13.72
C ILE A 153 7.78 -9.01 -13.52
N LYS A 154 7.75 -9.50 -12.27
CA LYS A 154 7.97 -10.92 -11.96
C LYS A 154 6.91 -11.83 -12.58
N ARG A 155 5.64 -11.41 -12.56
CA ARG A 155 4.53 -12.19 -13.09
C ARG A 155 4.47 -12.19 -14.62
N LEU A 156 4.65 -11.02 -15.24
CA LEU A 156 4.42 -10.82 -16.67
C LEU A 156 5.69 -10.97 -17.50
N MET A 157 6.88 -10.91 -16.88
CA MET A 157 8.18 -11.00 -17.53
C MET A 157 8.29 -10.21 -18.85
N PRO A 158 7.91 -8.91 -18.84
CA PRO A 158 7.80 -8.09 -20.03
C PRO A 158 9.13 -7.96 -20.78
N ARG A 159 9.08 -8.14 -22.11
CA ARG A 159 10.26 -8.21 -23.00
C ARG A 159 11.18 -7.00 -22.89
N TYR A 160 10.61 -5.80 -22.71
CA TYR A 160 11.36 -4.54 -22.68
C TYR A 160 11.78 -4.07 -21.29
N ASN A 161 11.51 -4.80 -20.21
CA ASN A 161 12.13 -4.52 -18.91
C ASN A 161 13.57 -5.09 -18.87
N VAL A 162 14.57 -4.22 -18.68
CA VAL A 162 15.95 -4.67 -18.47
C VAL A 162 15.98 -5.19 -17.04
N LEU A 163 15.96 -6.51 -16.90
CA LEU A 163 16.36 -7.27 -15.72
C LEU A 163 16.54 -6.46 -14.43
N LEU A 164 15.41 -6.13 -13.77
CA LEU A 164 15.36 -6.20 -12.32
C LEU A 164 15.33 -7.70 -11.92
N ARG A 165 16.30 -8.49 -12.42
CA ARG A 165 16.65 -9.85 -11.94
C ARG A 165 17.55 -9.74 -10.70
N ASP A 166 17.37 -8.68 -9.93
CA ASP A 166 17.79 -8.74 -8.55
C ASP A 166 16.77 -9.69 -7.89
N ASP A 167 17.16 -10.96 -7.74
CA ASP A 167 16.39 -12.00 -7.03
C ASP A 167 16.22 -11.69 -5.53
N LYS A 168 16.46 -10.44 -5.15
CA LYS A 168 16.20 -9.90 -3.82
C LYS A 168 14.70 -9.84 -3.64
N SER A 169 14.17 -10.91 -3.05
CA SER A 169 12.84 -10.90 -2.44
C SER A 169 12.70 -9.67 -1.53
N PHE A 170 11.50 -9.10 -1.50
CA PHE A 170 11.22 -8.00 -0.60
C PHE A 170 11.39 -8.47 0.84
N PRO A 171 11.93 -7.62 1.72
CA PRO A 171 12.03 -7.97 3.12
C PRO A 171 10.64 -8.04 3.76
N PHE A 172 10.52 -8.94 4.72
CA PHE A 172 9.37 -9.13 5.61
C PHE A 172 9.84 -8.98 7.06
N ILE A 173 8.90 -8.72 7.96
CA ILE A 173 9.04 -8.99 9.39
C ILE A 173 8.59 -10.42 9.62
N HIS A 174 9.41 -11.22 10.29
CA HIS A 174 9.14 -12.59 10.65
C HIS A 174 9.05 -12.69 12.17
N LEU A 175 7.88 -13.11 12.65
CA LEU A 175 7.66 -13.52 14.02
C LEU A 175 7.99 -15.01 14.11
N THR A 176 9.09 -15.34 14.77
CA THR A 176 9.59 -16.72 14.85
C THR A 176 8.66 -17.63 15.65
N ALA A 177 8.52 -18.89 15.26
CA ALA A 177 7.94 -19.94 16.11
C ALA A 177 9.04 -20.80 16.77
N GLY A 178 8.66 -21.70 17.68
CA GLY A 178 9.54 -22.75 18.23
C GLY A 178 10.39 -22.36 19.45
N HIS A 179 10.26 -21.13 19.97
CA HIS A 179 10.92 -20.69 21.20
C HIS A 179 9.89 -20.05 22.13
N ASP A 180 9.99 -20.31 23.45
CA ASP A 180 9.06 -19.79 24.47
C ASP A 180 8.99 -18.27 24.54
N PHE A 181 10.07 -17.64 24.08
CA PHE A 181 10.18 -16.21 23.90
C PHE A 181 10.42 -15.88 22.43
N PRO A 182 9.40 -15.86 21.56
CA PRO A 182 9.56 -15.50 20.15
C PRO A 182 10.23 -14.13 19.93
N GLN A 183 10.82 -13.92 18.76
CA GLN A 183 11.39 -12.64 18.36
C GLN A 183 10.82 -12.16 17.03
N LEU A 184 10.80 -10.83 16.86
CA LEU A 184 10.60 -10.23 15.54
C LEU A 184 11.95 -10.05 14.88
N THR A 185 12.08 -10.58 13.66
CA THR A 185 13.30 -10.49 12.86
C THR A 185 12.98 -10.01 11.45
N LYS A 186 13.98 -9.46 10.76
CA LYS A 186 13.87 -9.21 9.32
C LYS A 186 14.10 -10.52 8.58
N TYR A 187 13.22 -10.84 7.66
CA TYR A 187 13.36 -12.00 6.78
C TYR A 187 13.42 -11.60 5.30
N ARG A 188 14.18 -12.35 4.51
CA ARG A 188 14.25 -12.26 3.06
C ARG A 188 14.46 -13.66 2.51
N GLY A 189 13.63 -14.08 1.55
CA GLY A 189 13.72 -15.39 0.89
C GLY A 189 12.38 -16.09 0.77
N ALA A 190 12.42 -17.36 0.37
CA ALA A 190 11.27 -18.26 0.43
C ALA A 190 10.82 -18.47 1.88
N ARG A 191 9.53 -18.52 2.17
CA ARG A 191 8.98 -18.62 3.54
C ARG A 191 9.10 -20.06 4.09
N THR A 192 10.32 -20.50 4.36
CA THR A 192 10.63 -21.86 4.82
C THR A 192 10.80 -21.98 6.33
N LYS A 193 10.91 -20.86 7.05
CA LYS A 193 11.02 -20.86 8.51
C LYS A 193 9.64 -20.82 9.14
N GLU A 194 9.46 -21.53 10.25
CA GLU A 194 8.20 -21.53 10.98
C GLU A 194 7.89 -20.17 11.61
N GLY A 195 6.61 -19.84 11.69
CA GLY A 195 6.10 -18.59 12.25
C GLY A 195 5.40 -17.70 11.21
N SER A 196 5.05 -16.48 11.63
CA SER A 196 4.23 -15.56 10.84
C SER A 196 5.07 -14.52 10.11
N TYR A 197 4.69 -14.20 8.87
CA TYR A 197 5.40 -13.25 8.00
C TYR A 197 4.52 -12.04 7.67
N PHE A 198 5.04 -10.84 7.93
CA PHE A 198 4.34 -9.58 7.76
C PHE A 198 5.11 -8.66 6.80
N GLY A 199 4.43 -8.09 5.82
CA GLY A 199 5.02 -7.33 4.72
C GLY A 199 4.40 -7.72 3.37
N PRO A 200 5.00 -7.36 2.23
CA PRO A 200 6.40 -6.99 1.99
C PRO A 200 6.69 -5.51 2.21
N PHE A 201 7.93 -5.20 2.57
CA PHE A 201 8.40 -3.82 2.69
C PHE A 201 9.15 -3.39 1.43
N ALA A 202 8.91 -2.15 0.98
CA ALA A 202 9.53 -1.57 -0.21
C ALA A 202 11.07 -1.55 -0.17
N SER A 203 11.67 -1.47 1.03
CA SER A 203 13.13 -1.47 1.19
C SER A 203 13.60 -2.13 2.49
N ALA A 204 14.89 -2.48 2.54
CA ALA A 204 15.55 -2.94 3.76
C ALA A 204 15.59 -1.86 4.86
N GLY A 205 15.63 -0.58 4.48
CA GLY A 205 15.58 0.54 5.42
C GLY A 205 14.20 0.67 6.09
N SER A 206 13.11 0.57 5.31
CA SER A 206 11.75 0.63 5.85
C SER A 206 11.46 -0.51 6.82
N VAL A 207 11.82 -1.75 6.47
CA VAL A 207 11.59 -2.89 7.37
C VAL A 207 12.39 -2.75 8.66
N ASN A 208 13.65 -2.29 8.60
CA ASN A 208 14.48 -2.16 9.78
C ASN A 208 13.92 -1.09 10.74
N ARG A 209 13.44 0.04 10.21
CA ARG A 209 12.79 1.08 11.04
C ARG A 209 11.54 0.55 11.71
N THR A 210 10.63 -0.06 10.95
CA THR A 210 9.41 -0.64 11.51
C THR A 210 9.72 -1.72 12.54
N LEU A 211 10.67 -2.61 12.27
CA LEU A 211 11.11 -3.65 13.18
C LEU A 211 11.60 -3.08 14.52
N VAL A 212 12.48 -2.08 14.47
CA VAL A 212 13.02 -1.42 15.67
C VAL A 212 11.92 -0.76 16.49
N THR A 213 10.97 -0.10 15.83
CA THR A 213 9.83 0.54 16.47
C THR A 213 8.91 -0.47 17.14
N LEU A 214 8.60 -1.58 16.47
CA LEU A 214 7.75 -2.65 17.02
C LEU A 214 8.42 -3.36 18.21
N GLN A 215 9.71 -3.70 18.09
CA GLN A 215 10.46 -4.29 19.20
C GLN A 215 10.43 -3.37 20.44
N LYS A 216 10.57 -2.05 20.25
CA LYS A 216 10.42 -1.08 21.34
C LYS A 216 8.99 -1.04 21.89
N ALA A 217 7.98 -0.92 21.01
CA ALA A 217 6.59 -0.73 21.41
C ALA A 217 6.01 -1.95 22.15
N PHE A 218 6.46 -3.15 21.82
CA PHE A 218 6.01 -4.40 22.45
C PHE A 218 7.05 -4.99 23.42
N LEU A 219 8.15 -4.26 23.71
CA LEU A 219 9.23 -4.70 24.60
C LEU A 219 9.79 -6.09 24.26
N LEU A 220 9.83 -6.43 22.98
CA LEU A 220 10.25 -7.75 22.51
C LEU A 220 11.77 -7.85 22.43
N ARG A 221 12.29 -9.06 22.65
CA ARG A 221 13.73 -9.30 22.50
C ARG A 221 14.14 -9.20 21.02
N SER A 222 15.38 -8.77 20.82
CA SER A 222 16.05 -8.73 19.51
C SER A 222 17.37 -9.51 19.50
N CYS A 223 17.73 -10.17 20.61
CA CYS A 223 18.91 -11.02 20.69
C CYS A 223 18.65 -12.38 20.04
N SER A 224 19.69 -12.97 19.44
CA SER A 224 19.62 -14.34 18.94
C SER A 224 19.41 -15.35 20.08
N ASP A 225 18.92 -16.54 19.74
CA ASP A 225 18.71 -17.62 20.71
C ASP A 225 20.01 -18.01 21.43
N SER A 226 21.12 -18.02 20.71
CA SER A 226 22.45 -18.25 21.30
C SER A 226 22.81 -17.19 22.34
N VAL A 227 22.56 -15.91 22.07
CA VAL A 227 22.82 -14.84 23.03
C VAL A 227 21.82 -14.90 24.19
N PHE A 228 20.57 -15.28 23.93
CA PHE A 228 19.55 -15.44 24.96
C PHE A 228 19.94 -16.51 25.98
N ALA A 229 20.36 -17.69 25.51
CA ALA A 229 20.69 -18.84 26.37
C ALA A 229 21.89 -18.59 27.31
N THR A 230 22.86 -17.76 26.88
CA THR A 230 24.10 -17.52 27.65
C THR A 230 24.02 -16.26 28.54
N ARG A 231 22.87 -15.57 28.62
CA ARG A 231 22.77 -14.30 29.35
C ARG A 231 22.59 -14.51 30.84
N ALA A 232 23.53 -14.00 31.63
CA ALA A 232 23.44 -13.93 33.09
C ALA A 232 22.96 -12.58 33.64
N ARG A 233 23.05 -11.50 32.84
CA ARG A 233 22.67 -10.13 33.23
C ARG A 233 21.85 -9.43 32.13
N PRO A 234 20.87 -8.58 32.51
CA PRO A 234 20.07 -7.84 31.55
C PRO A 234 20.96 -6.93 30.68
N CYS A 235 20.58 -6.79 29.42
CA CYS A 235 21.34 -5.98 28.46
C CYS A 235 20.90 -4.50 28.49
N LEU A 236 21.65 -3.66 27.78
CA LEU A 236 21.32 -2.24 27.62
C LEU A 236 19.88 -2.02 27.14
N LEU A 237 19.36 -2.85 26.24
CA LEU A 237 17.99 -2.70 25.73
C LEU A 237 16.92 -2.80 26.83
N TYR A 238 17.16 -3.60 27.88
CA TYR A 238 16.27 -3.61 29.05
C TYR A 238 16.40 -2.32 29.86
N GLN A 239 17.62 -1.86 30.11
CA GLN A 239 17.89 -0.65 30.88
C GLN A 239 17.24 0.59 30.24
N ILE A 240 17.24 0.66 28.91
CA ILE A 240 16.58 1.74 28.16
C ILE A 240 15.10 1.43 27.80
N LYS A 241 14.48 0.46 28.49
CA LYS A 241 13.05 0.10 28.36
C LYS A 241 12.60 -0.25 26.93
N ARG A 242 13.42 -1.01 26.22
CA ARG A 242 13.15 -1.54 24.86
C ARG A 242 12.97 -3.06 24.80
N CYS A 243 13.21 -3.76 25.90
CA CYS A 243 13.09 -5.20 26.03
C CYS A 243 12.62 -5.53 27.44
N SER A 244 11.78 -6.53 27.62
CA SER A 244 11.30 -7.03 28.92
C SER A 244 12.28 -7.98 29.63
N ALA A 245 13.48 -8.19 29.05
CA ALA A 245 14.53 -9.07 29.57
C ALA A 245 14.09 -10.51 29.92
N PRO A 246 13.39 -11.22 29.00
CA PRO A 246 13.05 -12.63 29.23
C PRO A 246 14.28 -13.53 29.40
N CYS A 247 15.44 -13.15 28.86
CA CYS A 247 16.68 -13.92 28.94
C CYS A 247 17.24 -14.09 30.36
N VAL A 248 16.78 -13.28 31.32
CA VAL A 248 17.18 -13.36 32.74
C VAL A 248 15.96 -13.52 33.66
N GLY A 249 14.80 -13.90 33.11
CA GLY A 249 13.59 -14.18 33.89
C GLY A 249 12.90 -12.95 34.52
N HIS A 250 13.12 -11.74 34.00
CA HIS A 250 12.43 -10.53 34.50
C HIS A 250 10.98 -10.40 34.03
N ILE A 251 10.53 -11.27 33.13
CA ILE A 251 9.15 -11.39 32.68
C ILE A 251 8.79 -12.87 32.62
N SER A 252 7.56 -13.22 32.99
CA SER A 252 7.05 -14.58 32.87
C SER A 252 6.88 -14.98 31.40
N ARG A 253 6.75 -16.29 31.14
CA ARG A 253 6.48 -16.80 29.80
C ARG A 253 5.10 -16.33 29.32
N GLU A 254 4.13 -16.32 30.22
CA GLU A 254 2.74 -15.95 29.99
C GLU A 254 2.62 -14.46 29.62
N ASP A 255 3.27 -13.58 30.39
CA ASP A 255 3.26 -12.14 30.12
C ASP A 255 3.97 -11.81 28.81
N TYR A 256 5.08 -12.50 28.52
CA TYR A 256 5.78 -12.33 27.24
C TYR A 256 4.94 -12.83 26.06
N ALA A 257 4.24 -13.95 26.21
CA ALA A 257 3.29 -14.43 25.21
C ALA A 257 2.17 -13.40 24.98
N GLY A 258 1.72 -12.73 26.04
CA GLY A 258 0.82 -11.58 25.94
C GLY A 258 1.37 -10.48 25.04
N LEU A 259 2.64 -10.08 25.20
CA LEU A 259 3.33 -9.09 24.35
C LEU A 259 3.42 -9.53 22.88
N ILE A 260 3.72 -10.82 22.64
CA ILE A 260 3.74 -11.41 21.30
C ILE A 260 2.37 -11.36 20.65
N GLU A 261 1.31 -11.66 21.38
CA GLU A 261 -0.05 -11.59 20.85
C GLU A 261 -0.45 -10.16 20.49
N GLN A 262 -0.04 -9.16 21.28
CA GLN A 262 -0.28 -7.75 20.90
C GLN A 262 0.44 -7.39 19.60
N ALA A 263 1.69 -7.83 19.45
CA ALA A 263 2.47 -7.59 18.23
C ALA A 263 1.87 -8.31 17.02
N HIS A 264 1.42 -9.56 17.19
CA HIS A 264 0.75 -10.34 16.15
C HIS A 264 -0.57 -9.70 15.72
N THR A 265 -1.41 -9.32 16.68
CA THR A 265 -2.70 -8.65 16.42
C THR A 265 -2.51 -7.31 15.71
N PHE A 266 -1.54 -6.50 16.13
CA PHE A 266 -1.20 -5.24 15.46
C PHE A 266 -0.73 -5.48 14.02
N LEU A 267 0.20 -6.42 13.82
CA LEU A 267 0.75 -6.73 12.49
C LEU A 267 -0.26 -7.43 11.56
N SER A 268 -1.33 -8.00 12.11
CA SER A 268 -2.43 -8.60 11.35
C SER A 268 -3.51 -7.59 10.93
N GLY A 269 -3.32 -6.30 11.23
CA GLY A 269 -4.22 -5.21 10.82
C GLY A 269 -5.30 -4.84 11.83
N ARG A 270 -5.36 -5.49 13.00
CA ARG A 270 -6.25 -5.10 14.12
C ARG A 270 -5.55 -4.09 15.04
N SER A 271 -5.05 -3.03 14.42
CA SER A 271 -4.17 -2.06 15.07
C SER A 271 -4.93 -1.14 16.02
N ASP A 272 -6.19 -0.82 15.69
CA ASP A 272 -7.05 0.06 16.48
C ASP A 272 -7.40 -0.57 17.83
N ASP A 273 -7.70 -1.87 17.87
CA ASP A 273 -7.96 -2.63 19.10
C ASP A 273 -6.78 -2.55 20.07
N VAL A 274 -5.56 -2.72 19.53
CA VAL A 274 -4.33 -2.65 20.34
C VAL A 274 -4.11 -1.25 20.89
N GLN A 275 -4.36 -0.21 20.08
CA GLN A 275 -4.21 1.18 20.52
C GLN A 275 -5.25 1.57 21.57
N GLN A 276 -6.51 1.17 21.40
CA GLN A 276 -7.57 1.45 22.39
C GLN A 276 -7.26 0.78 23.72
N ARG A 277 -6.79 -0.47 23.71
CA ARG A 277 -6.37 -1.16 24.94
C ARG A 277 -5.21 -0.45 25.63
N LEU A 278 -4.20 -0.02 24.87
CA LEU A 278 -3.07 0.74 25.44
C LEU A 278 -3.52 2.11 25.97
N ALA A 279 -4.45 2.78 25.31
CA ALA A 279 -5.00 4.04 25.80
C ALA A 279 -5.70 3.85 27.15
N ALA A 280 -6.53 2.80 27.29
CA ALA A 280 -7.17 2.45 28.55
C ALA A 280 -6.16 2.07 29.65
N GLU A 281 -5.09 1.33 29.30
CA GLU A 281 -4.00 0.98 30.23
C GLU A 281 -3.27 2.25 30.73
N MET A 282 -2.98 3.19 29.82
CA MET A 282 -2.36 4.47 30.15
C MET A 282 -3.24 5.32 31.07
N GLU A 283 -4.53 5.42 30.78
CA GLU A 283 -5.50 6.15 31.60
C GLU A 283 -5.66 5.52 32.98
N GLY A 284 -5.72 4.18 33.05
CA GLY A 284 -5.75 3.43 34.31
C GLY A 284 -4.54 3.73 35.19
N ALA A 285 -3.33 3.68 34.61
CA ALA A 285 -2.10 4.01 35.32
C ALA A 285 -2.07 5.47 35.81
N ALA A 286 -2.51 6.42 34.97
CA ALA A 286 -2.60 7.82 35.33
C ALA A 286 -3.60 8.07 36.48
N ASN A 287 -4.76 7.41 36.45
CA ASN A 287 -5.77 7.47 37.52
C ASN A 287 -5.25 6.87 38.83
N ALA A 288 -4.39 5.86 38.75
CA ALA A 288 -3.69 5.27 39.89
C ALA A 288 -2.47 6.10 40.37
N LEU A 289 -2.21 7.27 39.77
CA LEU A 289 -1.05 8.13 40.03
C LEU A 289 0.31 7.47 39.71
N ASP A 290 0.33 6.40 38.91
CA ASP A 290 1.56 5.78 38.40
C ASP A 290 1.96 6.42 37.07
N PHE A 291 2.59 7.59 37.18
CA PHE A 291 3.00 8.38 36.02
C PHE A 291 4.15 7.74 35.23
N GLU A 292 4.98 6.89 35.85
CA GLU A 292 6.04 6.18 35.15
C GLU A 292 5.48 5.12 34.22
N ALA A 293 4.55 4.30 34.71
CA ALA A 293 3.84 3.33 33.88
C ALA A 293 3.04 4.02 32.77
N ALA A 294 2.30 5.09 33.09
CA ALA A 294 1.55 5.85 32.10
C ALA A 294 2.46 6.43 31.00
N ALA A 295 3.64 6.96 31.36
CA ALA A 295 4.61 7.47 30.39
C ALA A 295 5.14 6.37 29.46
N LEU A 296 5.41 5.18 29.98
CA LEU A 296 5.83 4.03 29.17
C LEU A 296 4.74 3.64 28.16
N VAL A 297 3.49 3.53 28.60
CA VAL A 297 2.37 3.16 27.71
C VAL A 297 2.13 4.24 26.64
N ARG A 298 2.18 5.52 27.01
CA ARG A 298 2.10 6.64 26.06
C ARG A 298 3.17 6.55 24.97
N ASP A 299 4.41 6.25 25.36
CA ASP A 299 5.52 6.15 24.42
C ASP A 299 5.37 4.93 23.50
N ARG A 300 4.73 3.85 23.97
CA ARG A 300 4.32 2.71 23.13
C ARG A 300 3.26 3.11 22.10
N ILE A 301 2.21 3.83 22.51
CA ILE A 301 1.15 4.32 21.60
C ILE A 301 1.77 5.18 20.49
N ARG A 302 2.61 6.17 20.84
CA ARG A 302 3.30 7.03 19.87
C ARG A 302 4.14 6.24 18.86
N ALA A 303 4.85 5.22 19.33
CA ALA A 303 5.63 4.34 18.47
C ALA A 303 4.75 3.58 17.46
N LEU A 304 3.59 3.08 17.89
CA LEU A 304 2.65 2.36 17.03
C LEU A 304 1.99 3.27 15.99
N SER A 305 1.58 4.48 16.36
CA SER A 305 0.98 5.44 15.42
C SER A 305 1.96 5.81 14.29
N LEU A 306 3.26 5.91 14.58
CA LEU A 306 4.29 6.14 13.56
C LEU A 306 4.38 4.97 12.56
N VAL A 307 4.18 3.73 13.00
CA VAL A 307 4.23 2.56 12.13
C VAL A 307 3.00 2.51 11.22
N GLN A 308 1.80 2.77 11.74
CA GLN A 308 0.56 2.79 10.96
C GLN A 308 0.61 3.82 9.82
N GLY A 309 1.04 5.06 10.10
CA GLY A 309 1.16 6.10 9.06
C GLY A 309 2.17 5.79 7.95
N HIS A 310 2.98 4.73 8.10
CA HIS A 310 3.90 4.23 7.07
C HIS A 310 3.48 2.88 6.46
N GLN A 311 2.42 2.23 6.98
CA GLN A 311 1.99 0.87 6.63
C GLN A 311 0.75 0.77 5.75
N ASP A 312 0.27 1.88 5.13
CA ASP A 312 -0.85 1.94 4.16
C ASP A 312 -0.75 0.97 2.95
N ILE A 313 0.31 0.18 2.89
CA ILE A 313 0.59 -0.86 1.88
C ILE A 313 -0.27 -2.12 2.11
N HIS A 314 -0.81 -2.34 3.30
CA HIS A 314 -1.73 -3.46 3.59
C HIS A 314 -3.17 -2.98 3.66
N ILE A 315 -4.02 -3.44 2.72
CA ILE A 315 -5.46 -3.24 2.82
C ILE A 315 -5.96 -4.11 3.98
N ALA A 316 -6.40 -3.48 5.07
CA ALA A 316 -6.94 -4.17 6.23
C ALA A 316 -8.12 -5.07 5.84
N GLY A 317 -8.15 -6.31 6.36
CA GLY A 317 -9.28 -7.23 6.25
C GLY A 317 -9.34 -8.10 4.99
N VAL A 318 -8.51 -7.85 3.97
CA VAL A 318 -8.49 -8.65 2.73
C VAL A 318 -7.23 -9.51 2.69
N VAL A 319 -7.33 -10.75 3.19
CA VAL A 319 -6.23 -11.72 3.11
C VAL A 319 -6.04 -12.15 1.66
N ASP A 320 -7.07 -12.77 1.06
CA ASP A 320 -7.14 -13.10 -0.36
C ASP A 320 -8.53 -12.66 -0.87
N ALA A 321 -8.59 -11.75 -1.82
CA ALA A 321 -9.85 -11.41 -2.50
C ALA A 321 -9.64 -10.89 -3.91
N ASP A 322 -10.68 -11.01 -4.72
CA ASP A 322 -10.78 -10.36 -6.01
C ASP A 322 -11.78 -9.20 -5.88
N VAL A 323 -11.28 -7.97 -5.98
CA VAL A 323 -12.10 -6.76 -5.87
C VAL A 323 -12.57 -6.38 -7.27
N ILE A 324 -13.88 -6.41 -7.47
CA ILE A 324 -14.52 -6.10 -8.74
C ILE A 324 -15.21 -4.74 -8.62
N ALA A 325 -14.87 -3.82 -9.51
CA ALA A 325 -15.52 -2.52 -9.64
C ALA A 325 -16.02 -2.35 -11.08
N ALA A 326 -17.21 -1.80 -11.27
CA ALA A 326 -17.75 -1.47 -12.58
C ALA A 326 -18.02 0.03 -12.66
N HIS A 327 -17.68 0.64 -13.80
CA HIS A 327 -18.00 2.02 -14.11
C HIS A 327 -18.53 2.10 -15.54
N GLN A 328 -19.56 2.93 -15.74
CA GLN A 328 -20.14 3.18 -17.05
C GLN A 328 -20.04 4.67 -17.36
N ASP A 329 -19.44 4.99 -18.50
CA ASP A 329 -19.36 6.35 -19.03
C ASP A 329 -19.38 6.32 -20.56
N GLY A 330 -19.99 7.33 -21.18
CA GLY A 330 -20.05 7.45 -22.65
C GLY A 330 -20.63 6.22 -23.39
N GLY A 331 -21.54 5.48 -22.76
CA GLY A 331 -22.13 4.25 -23.32
C GLY A 331 -21.22 3.01 -23.26
N GLN A 332 -20.01 3.13 -22.71
CA GLN A 332 -19.10 2.01 -22.48
C GLN A 332 -19.13 1.60 -21.00
N THR A 333 -19.05 0.30 -20.74
CA THR A 333 -18.87 -0.23 -19.39
C THR A 333 -17.47 -0.80 -19.25
N CYS A 334 -16.77 -0.40 -18.20
CA CYS A 334 -15.50 -1.00 -17.78
C CYS A 334 -15.72 -1.77 -16.49
N VAL A 335 -15.41 -3.06 -16.50
CA VAL A 335 -15.34 -3.91 -15.31
C VAL A 335 -13.86 -4.12 -14.97
N GLN A 336 -13.44 -3.56 -13.84
CA GLN A 336 -12.09 -3.65 -13.34
C GLN A 336 -12.01 -4.69 -12.24
N VAL A 337 -11.18 -5.70 -12.42
CA VAL A 337 -10.85 -6.69 -11.39
C VAL A 337 -9.45 -6.41 -10.86
N PHE A 338 -9.31 -6.31 -9.54
CA PHE A 338 -8.04 -6.27 -8.83
C PHE A 338 -7.87 -7.57 -8.04
N PHE A 339 -6.68 -8.17 -8.13
CA PHE A 339 -6.37 -9.41 -7.45
C PHE A 339 -5.55 -9.11 -6.20
N PHE A 340 -6.07 -9.42 -5.03
CA PHE A 340 -5.34 -9.31 -3.76
C PHE A 340 -5.02 -10.69 -3.21
N ARG A 341 -3.74 -10.96 -2.95
CA ARG A 341 -3.32 -12.20 -2.27
C ARG A 341 -2.31 -11.93 -1.17
N GLY A 342 -2.53 -12.48 0.01
CA GLY A 342 -1.80 -12.16 1.23
C GLY A 342 -1.70 -10.66 1.52
N GLY A 343 -2.79 -9.90 1.30
CA GLY A 343 -2.84 -8.44 1.46
C GLY A 343 -2.07 -7.63 0.41
N GLN A 344 -1.57 -8.26 -0.67
CA GLN A 344 -0.81 -7.61 -1.73
C GLN A 344 -1.66 -7.44 -2.99
N ASN A 345 -1.54 -6.31 -3.68
CA ASN A 345 -2.07 -6.16 -5.03
C ASN A 345 -1.17 -6.94 -6.03
N TRP A 346 -1.73 -7.97 -6.66
CA TRP A 346 -1.09 -8.78 -7.69
C TRP A 346 -1.30 -8.22 -9.10
N GLY A 347 -1.97 -7.08 -9.18
CA GLY A 347 -2.30 -6.38 -10.40
C GLY A 347 -3.79 -6.40 -10.67
N ASN A 348 -4.12 -5.96 -11.87
CA ASN A 348 -5.48 -5.68 -12.26
C ASN A 348 -5.72 -6.13 -13.71
N ARG A 349 -6.99 -6.39 -14.03
CA ARG A 349 -7.47 -6.67 -15.39
C ARG A 349 -8.77 -5.91 -15.65
N ALA A 350 -8.78 -5.13 -16.72
CA ALA A 350 -9.96 -4.42 -17.20
C ALA A 350 -10.67 -5.26 -18.26
N TYR A 351 -11.99 -5.31 -18.18
CA TYR A 351 -12.88 -5.93 -19.15
C TYR A 351 -13.83 -4.86 -19.68
N PHE A 352 -13.99 -4.82 -20.99
CA PHE A 352 -14.93 -3.93 -21.67
C PHE A 352 -15.97 -4.81 -22.36
N PRO A 353 -17.01 -5.29 -21.64
CA PRO A 353 -18.07 -6.09 -22.25
C PRO A 353 -18.76 -5.28 -23.35
N SER A 354 -19.01 -5.93 -24.50
CA SER A 354 -19.89 -5.36 -25.51
C SER A 354 -21.34 -5.55 -25.08
N HIS A 355 -22.12 -4.47 -25.14
CA HIS A 355 -23.57 -4.52 -24.97
C HIS A 355 -24.22 -4.84 -26.31
N ASP A 356 -23.74 -5.87 -27.00
CA ASP A 356 -24.36 -6.29 -28.25
C ASP A 356 -25.62 -7.08 -27.88
N ARG A 357 -26.77 -6.53 -28.28
CA ARG A 357 -28.04 -7.24 -28.34
C ARG A 357 -28.35 -7.60 -29.78
#